data_AF-A0A1G1HG64-F1
#
_entry.id   AF-A0A1G1HG64-F1
#
_cell.length_a   1.000
_cell.length_b   1.000
_cell.length_c   1.000
_cell.angle_alpha   90.00
_cell.angle_beta   90.00
_cell.angle_gamma   90.00
#
_symmetry.space_group_name_H-M   'P 1'
#
loop_
_entity.id
_entity.type
_entity.pdbx_description
1 polymer ?
#
loop_
_entity_poly.entity_id
_entity_poly.type
_entity_poly.pdbx_seq_one_letter_code
_entity_poly.pdbx_strand_id
1 'polypeptide(L)'
;MKFVKTARFALLALPLLLCMSYAKADAAEAKKAKTIDELAAMYDVTACKQCHEDIYKDWEKSIHSRSIFGTGRTAATIKTTVAVGLTGWKHSGVKKPEDVTVKNLMICAKCHLPQLADATDDVAKEIVKNAYIYADPKTSDSDRDKATAKLKKVNINCLICHNRNAIVHKWADGFPEKNAVYGSKEGSHAGAKHPVMKKSPIMNESILCGQCHGLGPNFELENPSQCATLYGSYLWAYQAEGGQETCQECHMKKSKLGHNMQSYRDPGMAKAAVDFKVEMLPHQWRDGSKMVPETLVKVELLNKSGHAIPDG
;
A
#
# COMPACT_ATOMS: atom_id res chain seq x y z
N MET A 1 -14.98 65.79 66.74
CA MET A 1 -15.51 66.31 65.44
C MET A 1 -15.53 65.14 64.47
N LYS A 2 -16.65 64.47 64.17
CA LYS A 2 -17.83 64.82 63.34
C LYS A 2 -17.54 64.88 61.80
N PHE A 3 -18.28 64.02 61.08
CA PHE A 3 -18.61 63.96 59.64
C PHE A 3 -17.54 63.43 58.66
N VAL A 4 -17.71 62.25 58.04
CA VAL A 4 -18.62 61.83 56.93
C VAL A 4 -18.28 62.51 55.59
N LYS A 5 -17.94 61.70 54.56
CA LYS A 5 -18.64 61.68 53.27
C LYS A 5 -18.24 60.49 52.39
N THR A 6 -19.30 59.78 52.00
CA THR A 6 -19.50 58.82 50.91
C THR A 6 -19.07 59.30 49.54
N ALA A 7 -18.62 58.37 48.69
CA ALA A 7 -18.98 58.36 47.26
C ALA A 7 -18.91 56.91 46.69
N ARG A 8 -20.07 56.43 46.24
CA ARG A 8 -20.27 55.23 45.42
C ARG A 8 -20.03 55.59 43.95
N PHE A 9 -19.37 54.73 43.16
CA PHE A 9 -19.47 54.54 41.70
C PHE A 9 -18.52 53.37 41.37
N ALA A 10 -18.75 52.39 40.51
CA ALA A 10 -19.88 51.97 39.69
C ALA A 10 -19.58 50.50 39.29
N LEU A 11 -20.63 49.73 39.01
CA LEU A 11 -20.55 48.41 38.37
C LEU A 11 -19.62 48.42 37.15
N LEU A 12 -18.74 47.44 37.03
CA LEU A 12 -18.18 47.02 35.74
C LEU A 12 -18.01 45.50 35.71
N ALA A 13 -18.96 44.89 35.00
CA ALA A 13 -18.91 43.66 34.21
C ALA A 13 -18.04 42.49 34.73
N LEU A 14 -18.74 41.52 35.31
CA LEU A 14 -18.32 40.13 35.42
C LEU A 14 -18.04 39.56 34.01
N PRO A 15 -16.85 38.98 33.72
CA PRO A 15 -16.68 38.24 32.49
C PRO A 15 -17.46 36.94 32.63
N LEU A 16 -18.55 36.86 31.87
CA LEU A 16 -19.33 35.65 31.62
C LEU A 16 -18.37 34.59 31.07
N LEU A 17 -17.92 33.67 31.93
CA LEU A 17 -17.32 32.42 31.51
C LEU A 17 -18.38 31.65 30.72
N LEU A 18 -18.44 31.88 29.40
CA LEU A 18 -18.97 30.90 28.48
C LEU A 18 -18.06 29.69 28.57
N CYS A 19 -18.44 28.73 29.42
CA CYS A 19 -18.09 27.34 29.21
C CYS A 19 -18.66 26.94 27.84
N MET A 20 -17.91 27.20 26.77
CA MET A 20 -18.05 26.46 25.54
C MET A 20 -17.70 25.01 25.90
N SER A 21 -18.73 24.27 26.25
CA SER A 21 -18.77 22.83 26.17
C SER A 21 -18.34 22.46 24.75
N TYR A 22 -17.04 22.18 24.58
CA TYR A 22 -16.54 21.39 23.47
C TYR A 22 -17.33 20.09 23.51
N ALA A 23 -18.37 20.03 22.68
CA ALA A 23 -18.97 18.76 22.33
C ALA A 23 -17.82 17.91 21.80
N LYS A 24 -17.37 16.95 22.60
CA LYS A 24 -16.68 15.79 22.08
C LYS A 24 -17.66 15.20 21.07
N ALA A 25 -17.42 15.45 19.79
CA ALA A 25 -17.96 14.59 18.78
C ALA A 25 -17.39 13.21 19.10
N ASP A 26 -18.19 12.39 19.79
CA ASP A 26 -17.91 10.98 19.93
C ASP A 26 -17.75 10.46 18.50
N ALA A 27 -16.48 10.25 18.11
CA ALA A 27 -16.17 9.49 16.93
C ALA A 27 -16.66 8.08 17.22
N ALA A 28 -17.94 7.82 16.92
CA ALA A 28 -18.53 6.50 16.99
C ALA A 28 -17.54 5.54 16.32
N GLU A 29 -17.04 4.60 17.12
CA GLU A 29 -16.00 3.67 16.69
C GLU A 29 -16.46 3.04 15.37
N ALA A 30 -15.72 3.32 14.29
CA ALA A 30 -16.16 2.94 12.97
C ALA A 30 -16.40 1.43 12.93
N LYS A 31 -17.60 1.02 12.52
CA LYS A 31 -17.98 -0.40 12.47
C LYS A 31 -16.95 -1.17 11.63
N LYS A 32 -16.21 -2.07 12.28
CA LYS A 32 -15.22 -2.93 11.62
C LYS A 32 -15.90 -4.05 10.84
N ALA A 33 -15.31 -4.42 9.70
CA ALA A 33 -15.76 -5.57 8.91
C ALA A 33 -15.50 -6.89 9.66
N LYS A 34 -16.45 -7.83 9.58
CA LYS A 34 -16.35 -9.19 10.13
C LYS A 34 -16.13 -10.25 9.06
N THR A 35 -16.36 -9.92 7.80
CA THR A 35 -16.10 -10.81 6.66
C THR A 35 -15.40 -10.09 5.53
N ILE A 36 -14.77 -10.85 4.63
CA ILE A 36 -14.21 -10.36 3.36
C ILE A 36 -15.27 -9.62 2.55
N ASP A 37 -16.53 -10.06 2.57
CA ASP A 37 -17.61 -9.42 1.79
C ASP A 37 -17.98 -8.07 2.37
N GLU A 38 -18.03 -7.95 3.71
CA GLU A 38 -18.26 -6.66 4.38
C GLU A 38 -17.09 -5.69 4.11
N LEU A 39 -15.84 -6.17 4.18
CA LEU A 39 -14.68 -5.33 3.89
C LEU A 39 -14.66 -4.87 2.42
N ALA A 40 -14.99 -5.77 1.48
CA ALA A 40 -15.13 -5.43 0.08
C ALA A 40 -16.22 -4.37 -0.14
N ALA A 41 -17.36 -4.49 0.55
CA ALA A 41 -18.46 -3.52 0.46
C ALA A 41 -18.10 -2.14 1.02
N MET A 42 -17.30 -2.08 2.10
CA MET A 42 -16.78 -0.82 2.66
C MET A 42 -15.90 -0.06 1.67
N TYR A 43 -15.21 -0.78 0.79
CA TYR A 43 -14.27 -0.24 -0.20
C TYR A 43 -14.77 -0.44 -1.64
N ASP A 44 -16.08 -0.55 -1.85
CA ASP A 44 -16.67 -0.79 -3.16
C ASP A 44 -16.43 0.40 -4.12
N VAL A 45 -15.80 0.10 -5.27
CA VAL A 45 -15.47 1.07 -6.33
C VAL A 45 -16.28 0.83 -7.60
N THR A 46 -17.32 0.00 -7.56
CA THR A 46 -18.13 -0.34 -8.75
C THR A 46 -18.74 0.91 -9.38
N ALA A 47 -19.19 1.86 -8.57
CA ALA A 47 -19.72 3.14 -9.05
C ALA A 47 -18.66 4.01 -9.76
N CYS A 48 -17.36 3.87 -9.39
CA CYS A 48 -16.29 4.64 -10.03
C CYS A 48 -16.16 4.31 -11.52
N LYS A 49 -16.38 3.05 -11.91
CA LYS A 49 -16.33 2.61 -13.32
C LYS A 49 -17.31 3.37 -14.22
N GLN A 50 -18.45 3.81 -13.68
CA GLN A 50 -19.48 4.50 -14.45
C GLN A 50 -19.02 5.87 -14.99
N CYS A 51 -18.09 6.53 -14.30
CA CYS A 51 -17.55 7.83 -14.71
C CYS A 51 -16.05 7.77 -15.08
N HIS A 52 -15.32 6.76 -14.65
CA HIS A 52 -13.86 6.61 -14.83
C HIS A 52 -13.51 5.29 -15.54
N GLU A 53 -14.21 4.99 -16.64
CA GLU A 53 -14.13 3.68 -17.31
C GLU A 53 -12.70 3.31 -17.74
N ASP A 54 -11.98 4.22 -18.40
CA ASP A 54 -10.62 3.93 -18.90
C ASP A 54 -9.62 3.71 -17.76
N ILE A 55 -9.68 4.54 -16.72
CA ILE A 55 -8.88 4.38 -15.50
C ILE A 55 -9.17 3.03 -14.84
N TYR A 56 -10.45 2.65 -14.79
CA TYR A 56 -10.87 1.38 -14.21
C TYR A 56 -10.35 0.19 -15.04
N LYS A 57 -10.43 0.25 -16.37
CA LYS A 57 -9.88 -0.76 -17.28
C LYS A 57 -8.36 -0.92 -17.14
N ASP A 58 -7.64 0.18 -16.95
CA ASP A 58 -6.20 0.14 -16.67
C ASP A 58 -5.92 -0.50 -15.31
N TRP A 59 -6.67 -0.12 -14.28
CA TRP A 59 -6.53 -0.68 -12.93
C TRP A 59 -6.78 -2.19 -12.89
N GLU A 60 -7.81 -2.70 -13.59
CA GLU A 60 -8.12 -4.14 -13.63
C GLU A 60 -6.96 -4.99 -14.19
N LYS A 61 -6.10 -4.40 -15.03
CA LYS A 61 -4.89 -5.05 -15.54
C LYS A 61 -3.74 -5.04 -14.52
N SER A 62 -3.76 -4.10 -13.57
CA SER A 62 -2.72 -3.96 -12.55
C SER A 62 -2.61 -5.18 -11.63
N ILE A 63 -1.42 -5.42 -11.06
CA ILE A 63 -1.26 -6.41 -10.00
C ILE A 63 -1.93 -5.95 -8.68
N HIS A 64 -2.07 -4.63 -8.50
CA HIS A 64 -2.70 -4.04 -7.32
C HIS A 64 -4.19 -4.40 -7.22
N SER A 65 -4.91 -4.49 -8.34
CA SER A 65 -6.32 -4.90 -8.37
C SER A 65 -6.58 -6.33 -7.92
N ARG A 66 -5.50 -7.12 -7.77
CA ARG A 66 -5.49 -8.48 -7.25
C ARG A 66 -4.47 -8.65 -6.12
N SER A 67 -4.12 -7.59 -5.39
CA SER A 67 -2.96 -7.53 -4.49
C SER A 67 -2.87 -8.64 -3.44
N ILE A 68 -3.98 -9.16 -2.90
CA ILE A 68 -3.94 -10.25 -1.90
C ILE A 68 -3.69 -11.62 -2.55
N PHE A 69 -4.17 -11.81 -3.78
CA PHE A 69 -3.97 -13.03 -4.55
C PHE A 69 -2.67 -13.00 -5.35
N GLY A 70 -2.31 -11.84 -5.89
CA GLY A 70 -1.24 -11.59 -6.83
C GLY A 70 -1.41 -12.45 -8.09
N THR A 71 -0.39 -13.25 -8.36
CA THR A 71 -0.41 -14.31 -9.39
C THR A 71 -0.61 -15.70 -8.78
N GLY A 72 -1.25 -15.77 -7.61
CA GLY A 72 -1.29 -16.95 -6.74
C GLY A 72 -0.13 -17.00 -5.74
N ARG A 73 1.03 -16.44 -6.11
CA ARG A 73 2.24 -16.44 -5.27
C ARG A 73 2.02 -15.71 -3.94
N THR A 74 1.28 -14.60 -3.92
CA THR A 74 0.98 -13.88 -2.68
C THR A 74 0.14 -14.73 -1.73
N ALA A 75 -0.94 -15.35 -2.22
CA ALA A 75 -1.77 -16.25 -1.42
C ALA A 75 -0.96 -17.44 -0.87
N ALA A 76 -0.14 -18.08 -1.70
CA ALA A 76 0.76 -19.16 -1.25
C ALA A 76 1.78 -18.69 -0.20
N THR A 77 2.27 -17.46 -0.33
CA THR A 77 3.20 -16.86 0.64
C THR A 77 2.50 -16.57 1.96
N ILE A 78 1.25 -16.06 1.96
CA ILE A 78 0.45 -15.89 3.18
C ILE A 78 0.32 -17.22 3.92
N LYS A 79 -0.02 -18.31 3.21
CA LYS A 79 -0.07 -19.65 3.80
C LYS A 79 1.27 -20.03 4.44
N THR A 80 2.38 -19.79 3.74
CA THR A 80 3.73 -20.13 4.22
C THR A 80 4.15 -19.28 5.42
N THR A 81 3.88 -17.97 5.41
CA THR A 81 4.12 -17.06 6.53
C THR A 81 3.40 -17.54 7.79
N VAL A 82 2.16 -18.04 7.67
CA VAL A 82 1.43 -18.60 8.80
C VAL A 82 2.00 -19.97 9.21
N ALA A 83 2.15 -20.89 8.26
CA ALA A 83 2.52 -22.29 8.50
C ALA A 83 3.96 -22.50 8.99
N VAL A 84 4.88 -21.61 8.62
CA VAL A 84 6.31 -21.72 8.93
C VAL A 84 6.76 -20.59 9.84
N GLY A 85 6.33 -19.35 9.55
CA GLY A 85 6.70 -18.17 10.33
C GLY A 85 5.93 -18.10 11.64
N LEU A 86 4.69 -17.63 11.58
CA LEU A 86 3.88 -17.31 12.76
C LEU A 86 3.74 -18.52 13.70
N THR A 87 3.48 -19.72 13.19
CA THR A 87 3.39 -20.92 14.05
C THR A 87 4.73 -21.36 14.64
N GLY A 88 5.85 -21.10 13.96
CA GLY A 88 7.20 -21.42 14.43
C GLY A 88 7.77 -20.40 15.43
N TRP A 89 7.28 -19.16 15.42
CA TRP A 89 7.79 -18.11 16.29
C TRP A 89 7.24 -18.23 17.71
N LYS A 90 8.15 -18.38 18.69
CA LYS A 90 7.83 -18.59 20.11
C LYS A 90 6.84 -17.57 20.68
N HIS A 91 6.93 -16.31 20.24
CA HIS A 91 6.19 -15.16 20.79
C HIS A 91 5.07 -14.63 19.87
N SER A 92 4.72 -15.32 18.78
CA SER A 92 3.67 -14.85 17.86
C SER A 92 2.24 -14.96 18.41
N GLY A 93 2.02 -15.86 19.38
CA GLY A 93 0.70 -16.27 19.84
C GLY A 93 -0.07 -17.20 18.90
N VAL A 94 0.44 -17.47 17.69
CA VAL A 94 -0.23 -18.31 16.68
C VAL A 94 0.23 -19.75 16.81
N LYS A 95 -0.67 -20.70 17.03
CA LYS A 95 -0.38 -22.15 17.06
C LYS A 95 -1.00 -22.90 15.89
N LYS A 96 -2.10 -22.39 15.36
CA LYS A 96 -2.80 -22.89 14.17
C LYS A 96 -3.36 -21.72 13.35
N PRO A 97 -3.76 -21.94 12.08
CA PRO A 97 -4.22 -20.88 11.19
C PRO A 97 -5.37 -20.03 11.75
N GLU A 98 -6.21 -20.61 12.60
CA GLU A 98 -7.38 -19.97 13.21
C GLU A 98 -7.01 -18.96 14.31
N ASP A 99 -5.78 -19.00 14.81
CA ASP A 99 -5.28 -18.08 15.86
C ASP A 99 -4.77 -16.75 15.26
N VAL A 100 -4.72 -16.64 13.93
CA VAL A 100 -4.23 -15.43 13.26
C VAL A 100 -5.15 -14.25 13.55
N THR A 101 -4.55 -13.13 13.94
CA THR A 101 -5.22 -11.84 14.12
C THR A 101 -4.90 -10.89 12.96
N VAL A 102 -5.64 -9.78 12.86
CA VAL A 102 -5.31 -8.67 11.94
C VAL A 102 -3.85 -8.25 12.15
N LYS A 103 -3.44 -8.09 13.41
CA LYS A 103 -2.09 -7.70 13.80
C LYS A 103 -1.02 -8.65 13.26
N ASN A 104 -1.24 -9.96 13.34
CA ASN A 104 -0.30 -10.93 12.76
C ASN A 104 -0.23 -10.81 11.24
N LEU A 105 -1.39 -10.65 10.57
CA LEU A 105 -1.46 -10.62 9.11
C LEU A 105 -0.97 -9.30 8.50
N MET A 106 -0.88 -8.21 9.27
CA MET A 106 -0.35 -6.92 8.82
C MET A 106 1.09 -6.99 8.30
N ILE A 107 1.87 -8.01 8.69
CA ILE A 107 3.20 -8.28 8.08
C ILE A 107 3.13 -8.42 6.55
N CYS A 108 2.02 -8.92 6.02
CA CYS A 108 1.72 -9.00 4.59
C CYS A 108 0.71 -7.90 4.18
N ALA A 109 -0.34 -7.70 4.99
CA ALA A 109 -1.47 -6.87 4.63
C ALA A 109 -1.16 -5.36 4.65
N LYS A 110 -0.10 -4.89 5.34
CA LYS A 110 0.32 -3.49 5.25
C LYS A 110 0.46 -3.04 3.80
N CYS A 111 1.11 -3.87 2.97
CA CYS A 111 1.36 -3.57 1.56
C CYS A 111 0.32 -4.20 0.64
N HIS A 112 -0.21 -5.40 0.95
CA HIS A 112 -1.10 -6.12 0.04
C HIS A 112 -2.60 -5.88 0.28
N LEU A 113 -3.01 -5.38 1.46
CA LEU A 113 -4.40 -5.13 1.81
C LEU A 113 -4.49 -4.14 2.99
N PRO A 114 -4.04 -2.88 2.84
CA PRO A 114 -3.93 -1.93 3.96
C PRO A 114 -5.26 -1.65 4.66
N GLN A 115 -6.39 -1.84 3.97
CA GLN A 115 -7.73 -1.75 4.56
C GLN A 115 -8.08 -2.86 5.55
N LEU A 116 -7.25 -3.90 5.71
CA LEU A 116 -7.44 -4.90 6.75
C LEU A 116 -7.45 -4.27 8.16
N ALA A 117 -6.84 -3.10 8.33
CA ALA A 117 -6.91 -2.31 9.56
C ALA A 117 -8.34 -1.95 10.01
N ASP A 118 -9.29 -1.91 9.07
CA ASP A 118 -10.71 -1.59 9.32
C ASP A 118 -11.57 -2.85 9.53
N ALA A 119 -10.93 -4.00 9.73
CA ALA A 119 -11.57 -5.28 9.96
C ALA A 119 -11.28 -5.84 11.36
N THR A 120 -12.08 -6.82 11.74
CA THR A 120 -11.84 -7.69 12.90
C THR A 120 -10.95 -8.87 12.50
N ASP A 121 -10.47 -9.62 13.50
CA ASP A 121 -9.64 -10.81 13.30
C ASP A 121 -10.32 -11.90 12.45
N ASP A 122 -11.66 -11.89 12.39
CA ASP A 122 -12.42 -12.86 11.59
C ASP A 122 -12.11 -12.73 10.09
N VAL A 123 -11.85 -11.52 9.59
CA VAL A 123 -11.45 -11.31 8.20
C VAL A 123 -10.03 -11.83 7.96
N ALA A 124 -9.10 -11.64 8.91
CA ALA A 124 -7.75 -12.17 8.80
C ALA A 124 -7.75 -13.71 8.74
N LYS A 125 -8.54 -14.35 9.61
CA LYS A 125 -8.75 -15.81 9.60
C LYS A 125 -9.38 -16.28 8.30
N GLU A 126 -10.36 -15.55 7.77
CA GLU A 126 -11.01 -15.88 6.49
C GLU A 126 -10.02 -15.80 5.32
N ILE A 127 -9.16 -14.77 5.27
CA ILE A 127 -8.10 -14.65 4.25
C ILE A 127 -7.14 -15.84 4.35
N VAL A 128 -6.65 -16.15 5.56
CA VAL A 128 -5.71 -17.26 5.78
C VAL A 128 -6.35 -18.58 5.38
N LYS A 129 -7.60 -18.85 5.77
CA LYS A 129 -8.33 -20.06 5.38
C LYS A 129 -8.38 -20.23 3.87
N ASN A 130 -8.75 -19.17 3.13
CA ASN A 130 -8.81 -19.25 1.67
C ASN A 130 -7.42 -19.39 1.03
N ALA A 131 -6.38 -18.79 1.61
CA ALA A 131 -4.99 -18.99 1.17
C ALA A 131 -4.52 -20.45 1.35
N TYR A 132 -4.92 -21.11 2.45
CA TYR A 132 -4.65 -22.53 2.67
C TYR A 132 -5.37 -23.41 1.66
N ILE A 133 -6.67 -23.19 1.44
CA ILE A 133 -7.45 -23.92 0.43
C ILE A 133 -6.80 -23.78 -0.95
N TYR A 134 -6.42 -22.56 -1.34
CA TYR A 134 -5.77 -22.29 -2.62
C TYR A 134 -4.43 -23.03 -2.80
N ALA A 135 -3.60 -23.05 -1.76
CA ALA A 135 -2.23 -23.57 -1.83
C ALA A 135 -2.12 -25.07 -1.55
N ASP A 136 -3.18 -25.74 -1.10
CA ASP A 136 -3.16 -27.17 -0.82
C ASP A 136 -3.29 -27.97 -2.14
N PRO A 137 -2.28 -28.80 -2.50
CA PRO A 137 -2.33 -29.62 -3.70
C PRO A 137 -3.48 -30.64 -3.71
N LYS A 138 -4.06 -30.98 -2.55
CA LYS A 138 -5.17 -31.93 -2.41
C LYS A 138 -6.55 -31.29 -2.60
N THR A 139 -6.63 -29.96 -2.63
CA THR A 139 -7.89 -29.24 -2.81
C THR A 139 -8.42 -29.41 -4.23
N SER A 140 -9.71 -29.75 -4.33
CA SER A 140 -10.43 -29.86 -5.60
C SER A 140 -10.40 -28.55 -6.39
N ASP A 141 -10.44 -28.61 -7.72
CA ASP A 141 -10.44 -27.40 -8.56
C ASP A 141 -11.61 -26.48 -8.21
N SER A 142 -12.79 -27.04 -7.93
CA SER A 142 -13.99 -26.27 -7.53
C SER A 142 -13.76 -25.45 -6.25
N ASP A 143 -13.14 -26.04 -5.22
CA ASP A 143 -12.91 -25.34 -3.96
C ASP A 143 -11.75 -24.35 -4.07
N ARG A 144 -10.75 -24.66 -4.91
CA ARG A 144 -9.66 -23.74 -5.25
C ARG A 144 -10.18 -22.50 -5.98
N ASP A 145 -11.13 -22.67 -6.89
CA ASP A 145 -11.78 -21.58 -7.61
C ASP A 145 -12.62 -20.70 -6.67
N LYS A 146 -13.39 -21.31 -5.75
CA LYS A 146 -14.14 -20.57 -4.72
C LYS A 146 -13.20 -19.75 -3.83
N ALA A 147 -12.11 -20.35 -3.36
CA ALA A 147 -11.13 -19.65 -2.53
C ALA A 147 -10.45 -18.50 -3.28
N THR A 148 -10.11 -18.73 -4.55
CA THR A 148 -9.55 -17.71 -5.45
C THR A 148 -10.52 -16.55 -5.65
N ALA A 149 -11.79 -16.84 -5.95
CA ALA A 149 -12.82 -15.83 -6.13
C ALA A 149 -13.04 -15.03 -4.85
N LYS A 150 -13.00 -15.68 -3.68
CA LYS A 150 -13.15 -15.04 -2.38
C LYS A 150 -12.00 -14.08 -2.07
N LEU A 151 -10.75 -14.52 -2.25
CA LEU A 151 -9.57 -13.67 -2.08
C LEU A 151 -9.60 -12.46 -3.02
N LYS A 152 -10.00 -12.66 -4.28
CA LYS A 152 -10.08 -11.58 -5.28
C LYS A 152 -11.15 -10.52 -5.00
N LYS A 153 -12.02 -10.67 -3.99
CA LYS A 153 -12.96 -9.61 -3.60
C LYS A 153 -12.31 -8.43 -2.87
N VAL A 154 -11.19 -8.67 -2.20
CA VAL A 154 -10.51 -7.66 -1.38
C VAL A 154 -9.09 -7.45 -1.89
N ASN A 155 -8.83 -6.26 -2.41
CA ASN A 155 -7.52 -5.88 -2.95
C ASN A 155 -7.33 -4.38 -2.78
N ILE A 156 -6.13 -3.89 -3.08
CA ILE A 156 -5.94 -2.46 -3.29
C ILE A 156 -6.90 -2.03 -4.42
N ASN A 157 -7.52 -0.87 -4.25
CA ASN A 157 -8.41 -0.28 -5.22
C ASN A 157 -8.34 1.25 -5.15
N CYS A 158 -9.19 1.93 -5.92
CA CYS A 158 -9.20 3.38 -6.03
C CYS A 158 -9.28 4.07 -4.66
N LEU A 159 -10.11 3.58 -3.74
CA LEU A 159 -10.30 4.20 -2.42
C LEU A 159 -9.09 4.05 -1.49
N ILE A 160 -8.18 3.11 -1.76
CA ILE A 160 -6.94 3.03 -0.99
C ILE A 160 -6.08 4.27 -1.26
N CYS A 161 -5.89 4.65 -2.51
CA CYS A 161 -5.07 5.81 -2.87
C CYS A 161 -5.86 7.13 -2.79
N HIS A 162 -7.11 7.13 -3.24
CA HIS A 162 -7.98 8.31 -3.33
C HIS A 162 -8.83 8.54 -2.06
N ASN A 163 -8.62 7.80 -0.98
CA ASN A 163 -9.24 8.11 0.31
C ASN A 163 -8.33 7.72 1.46
N ARG A 164 -8.18 6.42 1.73
CA ARG A 164 -7.55 5.90 2.95
C ARG A 164 -6.11 6.41 3.16
N ASN A 165 -5.31 6.40 2.11
CA ASN A 165 -3.89 6.77 2.14
C ASN A 165 -3.63 8.14 1.49
N ALA A 166 -4.68 8.92 1.23
CA ALA A 166 -4.57 10.19 0.52
C ALA A 166 -3.88 11.30 1.34
N ILE A 167 -3.74 11.11 2.66
CA ILE A 167 -3.11 12.06 3.56
C ILE A 167 -2.10 11.35 4.46
N VAL A 168 -0.86 11.84 4.46
CA VAL A 168 0.24 11.33 5.29
C VAL A 168 0.45 12.17 6.54
N HIS A 169 0.56 13.51 6.43
CA HIS A 169 0.79 14.40 7.58
C HIS A 169 -0.50 14.73 8.33
N LYS A 170 -1.14 13.72 8.93
CA LYS A 170 -2.49 13.82 9.50
C LYS A 170 -2.66 14.87 10.60
N TRP A 171 -1.58 15.25 11.28
CA TRP A 171 -1.61 16.29 12.30
C TRP A 171 -1.60 17.71 11.72
N ALA A 172 -1.16 17.87 10.48
CA ALA A 172 -1.21 19.15 9.75
C ALA A 172 -2.42 19.21 8.82
N ASP A 173 -2.66 18.12 8.07
CA ASP A 173 -3.64 18.08 6.98
C ASP A 173 -4.99 17.45 7.39
N GLY A 174 -5.08 16.95 8.64
CA GLY A 174 -6.24 16.21 9.13
C GLY A 174 -6.28 14.75 8.69
N PHE A 175 -7.32 14.03 9.11
CA PHE A 175 -7.55 12.65 8.69
C PHE A 175 -8.41 12.61 7.42
N PRO A 176 -8.26 11.60 6.54
CA PRO A 176 -9.12 11.44 5.37
C PRO A 176 -10.61 11.38 5.76
N GLU A 177 -11.43 12.15 5.05
CA GLU A 177 -12.87 12.18 5.26
C GLU A 177 -13.57 11.02 4.56
N LYS A 178 -14.47 10.33 5.28
CA LYS A 178 -15.14 9.12 4.77
C LYS A 178 -15.96 9.37 3.49
N ASN A 179 -16.54 10.55 3.36
CA ASN A 179 -17.40 10.95 2.25
C ASN A 179 -16.67 11.77 1.17
N ALA A 180 -15.33 11.78 1.19
CA ALA A 180 -14.52 12.49 0.21
C ALA A 180 -13.70 11.52 -0.65
N VAL A 181 -13.44 11.90 -1.90
CA VAL A 181 -12.37 11.35 -2.72
C VAL A 181 -11.30 12.40 -2.93
N TYR A 182 -10.04 11.99 -2.88
CA TYR A 182 -8.91 12.88 -2.93
C TYR A 182 -8.21 12.79 -4.28
N GLY A 183 -7.78 13.91 -4.82
CA GLY A 183 -7.11 14.00 -6.10
C GLY A 183 -6.37 15.32 -6.26
N SER A 184 -6.34 15.84 -7.49
CA SER A 184 -5.74 17.13 -7.82
C SER A 184 -6.73 18.31 -7.78
N LYS A 185 -8.02 18.04 -7.58
CA LYS A 185 -9.12 19.02 -7.63
C LYS A 185 -9.91 19.03 -6.32
N GLU A 186 -10.61 20.13 -6.10
CA GLU A 186 -11.54 20.32 -4.98
C GLU A 186 -12.93 20.68 -5.48
N GLY A 187 -13.97 20.31 -4.73
CA GLY A 187 -15.35 20.69 -5.01
C GLY A 187 -16.34 19.54 -4.86
N SER A 188 -17.48 19.64 -5.54
CA SER A 188 -18.52 18.61 -5.53
C SER A 188 -18.12 17.42 -6.40
N HIS A 189 -18.50 16.21 -5.97
CA HIS A 189 -18.34 14.96 -6.71
C HIS A 189 -19.72 14.32 -6.93
N ALA A 190 -19.96 13.75 -8.10
CA ALA A 190 -21.28 13.19 -8.46
C ALA A 190 -21.61 11.85 -7.76
N GLY A 191 -20.61 11.21 -7.12
CA GLY A 191 -20.80 9.93 -6.46
C GLY A 191 -21.57 10.05 -5.14
N ALA A 192 -22.67 9.32 -4.98
CA ALA A 192 -23.53 9.39 -3.79
C ALA A 192 -22.80 9.07 -2.47
N LYS A 193 -21.89 8.09 -2.47
CA LYS A 193 -21.08 7.72 -1.28
C LYS A 193 -19.96 8.71 -0.99
N HIS A 194 -19.50 9.42 -2.02
CA HIS A 194 -18.40 10.37 -1.93
C HIS A 194 -18.79 11.65 -2.66
N PRO A 195 -19.67 12.50 -2.09
CA PRO A 195 -20.18 13.69 -2.77
C PRO A 195 -19.17 14.85 -2.84
N VAL A 196 -17.95 14.68 -2.30
CA VAL A 196 -16.94 15.74 -2.23
C VAL A 196 -15.62 15.24 -2.82
N MET A 197 -14.97 16.09 -3.63
CA MET A 197 -13.57 15.95 -4.02
C MET A 197 -12.71 16.89 -3.18
N LYS A 198 -11.55 16.41 -2.73
CA LYS A 198 -10.55 17.21 -2.01
C LYS A 198 -9.17 17.07 -2.63
N LYS A 199 -8.31 18.06 -2.43
CA LYS A 199 -6.91 17.98 -2.87
C LYS A 199 -6.14 17.13 -1.88
N SER A 200 -5.41 16.14 -2.38
CA SER A 200 -4.40 15.46 -1.58
C SER A 200 -3.06 16.17 -1.73
N PRO A 201 -2.36 16.49 -0.63
CA PRO A 201 -1.02 17.10 -0.69
C PRO A 201 0.04 16.21 -1.34
N ILE A 202 -0.21 14.89 -1.41
CA ILE A 202 0.78 13.89 -1.80
C ILE A 202 0.39 13.13 -3.08
N MET A 203 -0.74 13.44 -3.72
CA MET A 203 -1.26 12.63 -4.83
C MET A 203 -0.25 12.49 -5.99
N ASN A 204 0.54 13.54 -6.22
CA ASN A 204 1.55 13.59 -7.27
C ASN A 204 2.97 13.29 -6.76
N GLU A 205 3.12 12.99 -5.47
CA GLU A 205 4.41 12.80 -4.80
C GLU A 205 4.70 11.31 -4.59
N SER A 206 5.98 10.92 -4.70
CA SER A 206 6.43 9.54 -4.52
C SER A 206 6.09 8.96 -3.14
N ILE A 207 5.91 9.82 -2.13
CA ILE A 207 5.54 9.40 -0.76
C ILE A 207 4.17 8.69 -0.71
N LEU A 208 3.26 8.96 -1.66
CA LEU A 208 2.00 8.21 -1.76
C LEU A 208 2.27 6.71 -1.97
N CYS A 209 3.13 6.38 -2.93
CA CYS A 209 3.56 5.02 -3.24
C CYS A 209 4.42 4.45 -2.10
N GLY A 210 5.26 5.30 -1.50
CA GLY A 210 6.17 4.96 -0.40
C GLY A 210 5.50 4.40 0.85
N GLN A 211 4.21 4.70 1.07
CA GLN A 211 3.44 4.13 2.18
C GLN A 211 3.39 2.59 2.14
N CYS A 212 3.42 1.98 0.95
CA CYS A 212 3.45 0.52 0.75
C CYS A 212 4.80 0.04 0.20
N HIS A 213 5.47 0.84 -0.63
CA HIS A 213 6.76 0.48 -1.24
C HIS A 213 7.97 0.70 -0.35
N GLY A 214 7.77 1.29 0.83
CA GLY A 214 8.58 1.11 2.04
C GLY A 214 10.01 1.66 1.99
N LEU A 215 10.48 2.15 3.14
CA LEU A 215 11.85 2.63 3.30
C LEU A 215 12.85 1.50 3.58
N GLY A 216 12.39 0.29 3.91
CA GLY A 216 13.23 -0.68 4.58
C GLY A 216 12.41 -1.67 5.42
N PRO A 217 13.03 -2.29 6.43
CA PRO A 217 12.29 -3.11 7.39
C PRO A 217 11.13 -2.34 8.01
N ASN A 218 9.95 -2.96 8.07
CA ASN A 218 8.75 -2.40 8.68
C ASN A 218 8.86 -2.37 10.23
N PHE A 219 9.74 -1.53 10.77
CA PHE A 219 10.03 -1.44 12.21
C PHE A 219 8.85 -0.95 13.05
N GLU A 220 7.80 -0.42 12.43
CA GLU A 220 6.55 -0.10 13.11
C GLU A 220 5.68 -1.34 13.42
N LEU A 221 6.01 -2.51 12.85
CA LEU A 221 5.36 -3.78 13.15
C LEU A 221 6.13 -4.54 14.23
N GLU A 222 5.42 -5.29 15.06
CA GLU A 222 6.05 -6.12 16.11
C GLU A 222 6.97 -7.20 15.57
N ASN A 223 6.70 -7.66 14.34
CA ASN A 223 7.62 -8.51 13.61
C ASN A 223 7.91 -7.87 12.25
N PRO A 224 8.99 -7.08 12.13
CA PRO A 224 9.35 -6.39 10.90
C PRO A 224 9.50 -7.38 9.74
N SER A 225 8.91 -7.04 8.60
CA SER A 225 9.20 -7.67 7.30
C SER A 225 10.05 -6.73 6.45
N GLN A 226 10.89 -7.30 5.60
CA GLN A 226 11.75 -6.57 4.66
C GLN A 226 11.30 -6.77 3.21
N CYS A 227 9.98 -6.77 2.97
CA CYS A 227 9.42 -6.97 1.64
C CYS A 227 9.34 -5.69 0.80
N ALA A 228 9.38 -4.52 1.43
CA ALA A 228 9.18 -3.24 0.75
C ALA A 228 10.35 -2.30 1.06
N THR A 229 11.32 -2.24 0.14
CA THR A 229 12.53 -1.42 0.30
C THR A 229 12.71 -0.37 -0.81
N LEU A 230 11.80 -0.37 -1.78
CA LEU A 230 11.88 0.41 -3.02
C LEU A 230 11.85 1.91 -2.77
N TYR A 231 11.00 2.39 -1.86
CA TYR A 231 10.96 3.83 -1.58
C TYR A 231 12.23 4.30 -0.84
N GLY A 232 12.85 3.43 -0.03
CA GLY A 232 14.14 3.70 0.60
C GLY A 232 15.25 3.86 -0.44
N SER A 233 15.39 2.89 -1.34
CA SER A 233 16.40 2.97 -2.42
C SER A 233 16.15 4.14 -3.37
N TYR A 234 14.89 4.49 -3.64
CA TYR A 234 14.53 5.71 -4.37
C TYR A 234 15.03 7.00 -3.69
N LEU A 235 14.84 7.13 -2.38
CA LEU A 235 15.29 8.32 -1.65
C LEU A 235 16.82 8.39 -1.53
N TRP A 236 17.46 7.26 -1.19
CA TRP A 236 18.87 7.27 -0.78
C TRP A 236 19.85 7.11 -1.92
N ALA A 237 19.43 6.56 -3.05
CA ALA A 237 20.25 6.49 -4.25
C ALA A 237 19.75 7.51 -5.28
N TYR A 238 18.56 7.31 -5.85
CA TYR A 238 18.12 8.11 -6.99
C TYR A 238 17.94 9.60 -6.68
N GLN A 239 17.18 9.95 -5.64
CA GLN A 239 16.98 11.36 -5.27
C GLN A 239 18.28 11.99 -4.74
N ALA A 240 19.04 11.27 -3.91
CA ALA A 240 20.32 11.75 -3.38
C ALA A 240 21.36 12.02 -4.47
N GLU A 241 21.33 11.28 -5.57
CA GLU A 241 22.19 11.46 -6.74
C GLU A 241 21.64 12.48 -7.75
N GLY A 242 20.56 13.21 -7.40
CA GLY A 242 20.01 14.30 -8.19
C GLY A 242 18.87 13.90 -9.13
N GLY A 243 18.38 12.66 -9.06
CA GLY A 243 17.15 12.24 -9.73
C GLY A 243 15.96 13.10 -9.29
N GLN A 244 15.10 13.51 -10.24
CA GLN A 244 14.00 14.44 -9.99
C GLN A 244 12.62 13.86 -10.28
N GLU A 245 12.55 12.68 -10.89
CA GLU A 245 11.26 12.11 -11.29
C GLU A 245 10.55 11.43 -10.12
N THR A 246 9.21 11.54 -10.11
CA THR A 246 8.39 10.81 -9.14
C THR A 246 8.06 9.40 -9.61
N CYS A 247 7.65 8.53 -8.69
CA CYS A 247 7.16 7.19 -9.01
C CYS A 247 6.07 7.25 -10.09
N GLN A 248 5.13 8.18 -9.96
CA GLN A 248 4.02 8.38 -10.89
C GLN A 248 4.49 8.84 -12.27
N GLU A 249 5.53 9.68 -12.34
CA GLU A 249 6.07 10.14 -13.62
C GLU A 249 6.68 9.00 -14.43
N CYS A 250 7.49 8.14 -13.81
CA CYS A 250 8.04 6.98 -14.48
C CYS A 250 6.99 5.89 -14.75
N HIS A 251 6.24 5.46 -13.73
CA HIS A 251 5.37 4.27 -13.81
C HIS A 251 3.99 4.52 -14.41
N MET A 252 3.48 5.75 -14.42
CA MET A 252 2.16 6.06 -14.96
C MET A 252 2.23 6.89 -16.24
N LYS A 253 3.07 7.94 -16.26
CA LYS A 253 3.12 8.92 -17.37
C LYS A 253 4.06 8.49 -18.49
N LYS A 254 5.37 8.36 -18.22
CA LYS A 254 6.39 8.03 -19.23
C LYS A 254 6.22 6.63 -19.80
N SER A 255 5.83 5.66 -18.95
CA SER A 255 5.47 4.31 -19.37
C SER A 255 4.20 4.25 -20.22
N LYS A 256 3.33 5.28 -20.13
CA LYS A 256 1.98 5.32 -20.71
C LYS A 256 1.04 4.22 -20.19
N LEU A 257 1.37 3.61 -19.05
CA LEU A 257 0.57 2.54 -18.44
C LEU A 257 -0.59 3.07 -17.58
N GLY A 258 -0.62 4.37 -17.27
CA GLY A 258 -1.68 4.96 -16.45
C GLY A 258 -1.82 4.22 -15.12
N HIS A 259 -3.03 3.74 -14.82
CA HIS A 259 -3.35 3.01 -13.57
C HIS A 259 -3.01 1.51 -13.61
N ASN A 260 -2.46 0.99 -14.72
CA ASN A 260 -1.98 -0.39 -14.79
C ASN A 260 -0.69 -0.57 -13.96
N MET A 261 0.20 0.43 -13.96
CA MET A 261 1.39 0.53 -13.10
C MET A 261 2.21 -0.77 -13.00
N GLN A 262 2.47 -1.39 -14.15
CA GLN A 262 3.29 -2.61 -14.19
C GLN A 262 4.77 -2.27 -14.00
N SER A 263 5.54 -3.30 -13.65
CA SER A 263 7.00 -3.29 -13.61
C SER A 263 7.51 -4.32 -14.63
N TYR A 264 8.39 -5.25 -14.24
CA TYR A 264 9.04 -6.25 -15.11
C TYR A 264 8.10 -7.13 -15.95
N ARG A 265 6.79 -7.15 -15.67
CA ARG A 265 5.79 -7.89 -16.46
C ARG A 265 5.40 -7.16 -17.73
N ASP A 266 5.64 -5.86 -17.80
CA ASP A 266 5.56 -5.08 -19.02
C ASP A 266 6.94 -5.08 -19.72
N PRO A 267 7.04 -5.58 -20.96
CA PRO A 267 8.31 -5.62 -21.68
C PRO A 267 8.94 -4.25 -21.91
N GLY A 268 8.11 -3.20 -22.04
CA GLY A 268 8.57 -1.82 -22.18
C GLY A 268 9.29 -1.34 -20.93
N MET A 269 8.70 -1.59 -19.76
CA MET A 269 9.30 -1.30 -18.46
C MET A 269 10.58 -2.11 -18.22
N ALA A 270 10.57 -3.41 -18.52
CA ALA A 270 11.76 -4.26 -18.37
C ALA A 270 12.94 -3.76 -19.22
N LYS A 271 12.67 -3.38 -20.48
CA LYS A 271 13.67 -2.82 -21.39
C LYS A 271 14.16 -1.43 -20.96
N ALA A 272 13.30 -0.62 -20.36
CA ALA A 272 13.67 0.71 -19.87
C ALA A 272 14.53 0.66 -18.61
N ALA A 273 14.34 -0.36 -17.76
CA ALA A 273 14.98 -0.45 -16.46
C ALA A 273 16.45 -0.92 -16.50
N VAL A 274 16.85 -1.67 -17.54
CA VAL A 274 18.12 -2.41 -17.55
C VAL A 274 18.82 -2.26 -18.89
N ASP A 275 20.09 -1.82 -18.87
CA ASP A 275 20.99 -1.90 -20.02
C ASP A 275 21.94 -3.07 -19.84
N PHE A 276 22.03 -3.96 -20.83
CA PHE A 276 22.82 -5.18 -20.75
C PHE A 276 23.73 -5.28 -21.98
N LYS A 277 25.04 -5.20 -21.76
CA LYS A 277 26.06 -5.27 -22.82
C LYS A 277 26.96 -6.48 -22.59
N VAL A 278 27.20 -7.25 -23.65
CA VAL A 278 28.14 -8.37 -23.65
C VAL A 278 29.22 -8.14 -24.69
N GLU A 279 30.47 -8.23 -24.26
CA GLU A 279 31.64 -8.23 -25.13
C GLU A 279 32.31 -9.60 -25.03
N MET A 280 32.60 -10.20 -26.18
CA MET A 280 33.24 -11.52 -26.26
C MET A 280 34.52 -11.42 -27.06
N LEU A 281 35.62 -11.90 -26.49
CA LEU A 281 36.92 -11.99 -27.16
C LEU A 281 37.38 -13.45 -27.18
N PRO A 282 37.24 -14.15 -28.33
CA PRO A 282 37.82 -15.48 -28.48
C PRO A 282 39.34 -15.36 -28.51
N HIS A 283 40.02 -16.26 -27.82
CA HIS A 283 41.49 -16.33 -27.84
C HIS A 283 41.96 -17.77 -27.67
N GLN A 284 43.26 -17.99 -27.90
CA GLN A 284 43.90 -19.27 -27.64
C GLN A 284 44.68 -19.14 -26.34
N TRP A 285 44.25 -19.84 -25.30
CA TRP A 285 44.98 -19.94 -24.04
C TRP A 285 46.01 -21.07 -24.13
N ARG A 286 47.19 -20.85 -23.56
CA ARG A 286 48.24 -21.88 -23.53
C ARG A 286 48.33 -22.44 -22.12
N ASP A 287 47.84 -23.66 -21.95
CA ASP A 287 48.00 -24.43 -20.72
C ASP A 287 49.17 -25.41 -20.91
N GLY A 288 50.36 -24.98 -20.47
CA GLY A 288 51.61 -25.71 -20.70
C GLY A 288 51.97 -25.83 -22.20
N SER A 289 51.95 -27.05 -22.74
CA SER A 289 52.18 -27.32 -24.17
C SER A 289 50.90 -27.37 -25.01
N LYS A 290 49.73 -27.35 -24.37
CA LYS A 290 48.44 -27.49 -25.05
C LYS A 290 47.85 -26.11 -25.36
N MET A 291 47.48 -25.88 -26.62
CA MET A 291 46.67 -24.72 -26.99
C MET A 291 45.19 -25.09 -26.78
N VAL A 292 44.50 -24.28 -26.00
CA VAL A 292 43.08 -24.47 -25.67
C VAL A 292 42.31 -23.23 -26.15
N PRO A 293 41.27 -23.40 -26.98
CA PRO A 293 40.40 -22.28 -27.32
C PRO A 293 39.63 -21.81 -26.07
N GLU A 294 39.72 -20.53 -25.77
CA GLU A 294 38.98 -19.88 -24.69
C GLU A 294 38.26 -18.64 -25.22
N THR A 295 37.34 -18.09 -24.43
CA THR A 295 36.65 -16.84 -24.76
C THR A 295 36.51 -16.02 -23.49
N LEU A 296 37.08 -14.82 -23.50
CA LEU A 296 36.85 -13.84 -22.45
C LEU A 296 35.46 -13.23 -22.69
N VAL A 297 34.56 -13.36 -21.72
CA VAL A 297 33.22 -12.78 -21.76
C VAL A 297 33.14 -11.68 -20.71
N LYS A 298 32.96 -10.44 -21.14
CA LYS A 298 32.69 -9.30 -20.26
C LYS A 298 31.20 -8.96 -20.34
N VAL A 299 30.54 -8.95 -19.19
CA VAL A 299 29.13 -8.56 -19.06
C VAL A 299 29.06 -7.25 -18.28
N GLU A 300 28.40 -6.26 -18.84
CA GLU A 300 28.10 -4.99 -18.19
C GLU A 300 26.57 -4.86 -18.05
N LEU A 301 26.13 -4.54 -16.83
CA LEU A 301 24.73 -4.40 -16.49
C LEU A 301 24.50 -3.07 -15.77
N LEU A 302 23.74 -2.17 -16.39
CA LEU A 302 23.41 -0.87 -15.83
C LEU A 302 21.94 -0.82 -15.42
N ASN A 303 21.70 -0.50 -14.15
CA ASN A 303 20.37 -0.17 -13.65
C ASN A 303 20.02 1.27 -14.03
N LYS A 304 18.97 1.45 -14.83
CA LYS A 304 18.41 2.74 -15.23
C LYS A 304 17.14 3.13 -14.45
N SER A 305 16.68 2.27 -13.56
CA SER A 305 15.54 2.58 -12.71
C SER A 305 15.94 3.52 -11.57
N GLY A 306 14.98 4.31 -11.08
CA GLY A 306 15.19 5.22 -9.96
C GLY A 306 15.20 4.54 -8.59
N HIS A 307 15.50 3.25 -8.52
CA HIS A 307 15.51 2.46 -7.28
C HIS A 307 16.35 1.19 -7.48
N ALA A 308 16.55 0.39 -6.44
CA ALA A 308 17.21 -0.90 -6.58
C ALA A 308 16.36 -1.88 -7.42
N ILE A 309 17.01 -2.81 -8.13
CA ILE A 309 16.36 -3.92 -8.82
C ILE A 309 17.13 -5.23 -8.58
N PRO A 310 16.43 -6.37 -8.37
CA PRO A 310 15.00 -6.46 -8.08
C PRO A 310 14.69 -5.89 -6.68
N ASP A 311 13.52 -5.25 -6.54
CA ASP A 311 13.01 -4.74 -5.27
C ASP A 311 11.49 -4.93 -5.26
N GLY A 312 10.91 -5.12 -4.08
CA GLY A 312 9.48 -5.34 -3.85
C GLY A 312 8.91 -6.55 -4.56
#